data_AF-A0A7X7RNZ3-F1
#
_entry.id   AF-A0A7X7RNZ3-F1
#
_cell.length_a   1.000
_cell.length_b   1.000
_cell.length_c   1.000
_cell.angle_alpha   90.00
_cell.angle_beta   90.00
_cell.angle_gamma   90.00
#
_symmetry.space_group_name_H-M   'P 1'
#
loop_
_entity.id
_entity.type
_entity.pdbx_description
1 polymer ?
#
loop_
_entity_poly.entity_id
_entity_poly.type
_entity_poly.pdbx_seq_one_letter_code
_entity_poly.pdbx_strand_id
1 'polypeptide(L)'
;MKYNIYESYKPLLEDWKMHIDVVKEHIKGFSDLEATQLAILLENTRTEFEVARGRLSMGMGVINEVTDVSMINTPETAFDIITAVMPNLIANDIVSVQPLDRRTGQIFYLKFKYGTKKGGIAANSDMLTSSSGFAGNDYSGEVITDELIASAGAAQTIDYDLPYAPIKPGTIKLVAGTLTATDTDNGDGTGTFSGTLVSGTASNNSINYSSGALDLDIASTTEDTYAEWEYDLNDPNAPVSDINVSVESVPVVARPRKLKSLYMFDTAYDLKVSFGLDMDTIIMKATSGEIGFEIDNEIMTDLLNVAPNNINWDYNPPYRGMEIKEYRLTFIDAINEASNTILAATKRYEGTFIVTGKLGAIVIEGLGKEHFTRTSPGGVVGGPHLCGILEEKYKVYKNPNYPDDMILVGARGEMFIEAGYVYAPYLPVFATQLLVDENLKGKRGFCTIYAKKTVNANMYCTVTVIENKSTNPAT
;
A
#
# COMPACT_ATOMS: atom_id res chain seq x y z
N MET A 1 70.55 -30.85 48.38
CA MET A 1 70.47 -30.01 47.17
C MET A 1 69.76 -28.73 47.56
N LYS A 2 70.46 -27.58 47.57
CA LYS A 2 69.79 -26.28 47.71
C LYS A 2 69.09 -25.99 46.38
N TYR A 3 67.77 -25.86 46.39
CA TYR A 3 67.00 -25.44 45.21
C TYR A 3 67.51 -24.07 44.76
N ASN A 4 68.10 -24.00 43.57
CA ASN A 4 68.55 -22.74 43.00
C ASN A 4 67.33 -22.01 42.41
N ILE A 5 66.74 -21.13 43.21
CA ILE A 5 65.54 -20.35 42.88
C ILE A 5 65.75 -19.57 41.56
N TYR A 6 66.99 -19.25 41.22
CA TYR A 6 67.34 -18.51 40.01
C TYR A 6 66.98 -19.24 38.70
N GLU A 7 67.17 -20.57 38.62
CA GLU A 7 66.94 -21.31 37.37
C GLU A 7 65.44 -21.49 37.07
N SER A 8 64.59 -21.59 38.10
CA SER A 8 63.15 -21.75 37.92
C SER A 8 62.43 -20.46 37.47
N TYR A 9 63.00 -19.28 37.75
CA TYR A 9 62.38 -17.98 37.47
C TYR A 9 63.10 -17.16 36.40
N LYS A 10 64.03 -17.79 35.66
CA LYS A 10 64.73 -17.18 34.53
C LYS A 10 63.83 -16.46 33.51
N PRO A 11 62.67 -17.01 33.06
CA PRO A 11 61.80 -16.29 32.12
C PRO A 11 61.24 -14.99 32.70
N LEU A 12 60.88 -14.96 33.98
CA LEU A 12 60.36 -13.77 34.65
C LEU A 12 61.40 -12.65 34.77
N LEU A 13 62.67 -13.03 34.96
CA LEU A 13 63.80 -12.10 34.98
C LEU A 13 64.07 -11.48 33.61
N GLU A 14 63.79 -12.20 32.52
CA GLU A 14 63.93 -11.68 31.16
C GLU A 14 62.81 -10.68 30.83
N ASP A 15 61.57 -10.95 31.24
CA ASP A 15 60.42 -10.06 31.01
C ASP A 15 60.57 -8.70 31.70
N TRP A 16 61.13 -8.68 32.91
CA TRP A 16 61.32 -7.46 33.71
C TRP A 16 62.74 -6.87 33.64
N LYS A 17 63.58 -7.39 32.75
CA LYS A 17 65.01 -7.06 32.65
C LYS A 17 65.29 -5.56 32.54
N MET A 18 64.50 -4.85 31.72
CA MET A 18 64.67 -3.40 31.50
C MET A 18 64.58 -2.59 32.80
N HIS A 19 63.69 -2.98 33.71
CA HIS A 19 63.49 -2.27 34.98
C HIS A 19 64.51 -2.70 36.04
N ILE A 20 64.91 -3.96 36.03
CA ILE A 20 65.93 -4.50 36.95
C ILE A 20 67.32 -3.92 36.64
N ASP A 21 67.64 -3.71 35.36
CA ASP A 21 68.94 -3.17 34.94
C ASP A 21 69.12 -1.70 35.41
N VAL A 22 68.04 -0.90 35.42
CA VAL A 22 68.06 0.48 35.98
C VAL A 22 68.33 0.48 37.49
N VAL A 23 67.77 -0.49 38.22
CA VAL A 23 67.99 -0.64 39.67
C VAL A 23 69.42 -1.08 39.95
N LYS A 24 69.97 -2.01 39.14
CA LYS A 24 71.37 -2.44 39.23
C LYS A 24 72.37 -1.32 38.97
N GLU A 25 72.01 -0.33 38.15
CA GLU A 25 72.86 0.85 37.89
C GLU A 25 72.94 1.80 39.10
N HIS A 26 71.86 1.90 39.88
CA HIS A 26 71.75 2.86 40.99
C HIS A 26 72.09 2.27 42.37
N ILE A 27 72.06 0.95 42.54
CA ILE A 27 72.32 0.27 43.81
C ILE A 27 73.54 -0.66 43.69
N LYS A 28 74.64 -0.31 44.38
CA LYS A 28 75.85 -1.13 44.39
C LYS A 28 75.65 -2.39 45.24
N GLY A 29 75.89 -3.55 44.64
CA GLY A 29 75.86 -4.86 45.33
C GLY A 29 74.53 -5.60 45.22
N PHE A 30 73.62 -5.18 44.33
CA PHE A 30 72.35 -5.84 44.11
C PHE A 30 72.56 -7.26 43.55
N SER A 31 72.23 -8.25 44.36
CA SER A 31 72.47 -9.67 44.06
C SER A 31 71.41 -10.21 43.10
N ASP A 32 71.75 -11.28 42.37
CA ASP A 32 70.82 -11.93 41.43
C ASP A 32 69.60 -12.55 42.13
N LEU A 33 69.70 -12.83 43.44
CA LEU A 33 68.59 -13.27 44.28
C LEU A 33 67.59 -12.13 44.56
N GLU A 34 68.09 -10.93 44.86
CA GLU A 34 67.25 -9.74 45.09
C GLU A 34 66.57 -9.30 43.78
N ALA A 35 67.25 -9.47 42.64
CA ALA A 35 66.65 -9.26 41.32
C ALA A 35 65.49 -10.23 41.06
N THR A 36 65.60 -11.49 41.48
CA THR A 36 64.51 -12.46 41.35
C THR A 36 63.32 -12.09 42.23
N GLN A 37 63.57 -11.65 43.46
CA GLN A 37 62.53 -11.23 44.40
C GLN A 37 61.79 -9.97 43.91
N LEU A 38 62.53 -9.00 43.36
CA LEU A 38 61.93 -7.80 42.76
C LEU A 38 61.09 -8.15 41.52
N ALA A 39 61.57 -9.06 40.66
CA ALA A 39 60.78 -9.53 39.52
C ALA A 39 59.46 -10.19 39.96
N ILE A 40 59.49 -11.01 41.01
CA ILE A 40 58.28 -11.64 41.58
C ILE A 40 57.32 -10.58 42.14
N LEU A 41 57.83 -9.56 42.83
CA LEU A 41 57.00 -8.47 43.33
C LEU A 41 56.40 -7.64 42.19
N LEU A 42 57.18 -7.29 41.18
CA LEU A 42 56.70 -6.55 40.01
C LEU A 42 55.65 -7.33 39.25
N GLU A 43 55.86 -8.64 39.06
CA GLU A 43 54.86 -9.50 38.43
C GLU A 43 53.58 -9.55 39.26
N ASN A 44 53.65 -9.81 40.57
CA ASN A 44 52.47 -9.80 41.43
C ASN A 44 51.74 -8.45 41.38
N THR A 45 52.46 -7.32 41.38
CA THR A 45 51.84 -6.00 41.25
C THR A 45 51.23 -5.76 39.88
N ARG A 46 51.87 -6.22 38.80
CA ARG A 46 51.32 -6.13 37.45
C ARG A 46 50.09 -6.99 37.31
N THR A 47 50.11 -8.23 37.81
CA THR A 47 48.96 -9.12 37.83
C THR A 47 47.83 -8.49 38.62
N GLU A 48 48.08 -7.88 39.78
CA GLU A 48 47.05 -7.15 40.53
C GLU A 48 46.53 -5.91 39.78
N PHE A 49 47.39 -5.17 39.06
CA PHE A 49 46.95 -4.05 38.23
C PHE A 49 46.17 -4.51 36.98
N GLU A 50 46.55 -5.62 36.35
CA GLU A 50 45.81 -6.22 35.24
C GLU A 50 44.50 -6.86 35.71
N VAL A 51 44.45 -7.44 36.91
CA VAL A 51 43.21 -7.90 37.56
C VAL A 51 42.36 -6.70 37.97
N ALA A 52 42.93 -5.60 38.45
CA ALA A 52 42.19 -4.37 38.75
C ALA A 52 41.65 -3.70 37.48
N ARG A 53 42.44 -3.68 36.39
CA ARG A 53 41.99 -3.21 35.06
C ARG A 53 41.00 -4.17 34.41
N GLY A 54 41.17 -5.47 34.64
CA GLY A 54 40.26 -6.54 34.22
C GLY A 54 38.95 -6.48 34.98
N ARG A 55 38.96 -6.11 36.26
CA ARG A 55 37.75 -5.79 37.05
C ARG A 55 37.06 -4.51 36.57
N LEU A 56 37.79 -3.57 35.97
CA LEU A 56 37.21 -2.40 35.30
C LEU A 56 36.67 -2.69 33.88
N SER A 57 37.09 -3.77 33.23
CA SER A 57 36.81 -4.07 31.82
C SER A 57 35.89 -5.29 31.60
N MET A 58 35.88 -6.26 32.53
CA MET A 58 34.94 -7.38 32.54
C MET A 58 33.93 -7.22 33.68
N GLY A 59 32.99 -6.30 33.46
CA GLY A 59 31.76 -6.20 34.24
C GLY A 59 30.85 -7.39 33.98
N MET A 60 31.08 -8.49 34.70
CA MET A 60 30.04 -9.47 35.04
C MET A 60 30.50 -10.26 36.28
N GLY A 61 30.51 -9.57 37.43
CA GLY A 61 30.74 -10.21 38.73
C GLY A 61 29.61 -11.20 39.03
N VAL A 62 29.96 -12.47 39.21
CA VAL A 62 29.05 -13.48 39.74
C VAL A 62 28.64 -13.02 41.15
N ILE A 63 27.34 -12.88 41.39
CA ILE A 63 26.78 -12.58 42.71
C ILE A 63 27.14 -13.74 43.63
N ASN A 64 27.99 -13.48 44.64
CA ASN A 64 28.21 -14.39 45.75
C ASN A 64 27.42 -13.86 46.95
N GLU A 65 26.28 -14.46 47.24
CA GLU A 65 25.34 -14.07 48.31
C GLU A 65 25.78 -14.62 49.70
N VAL A 66 27.09 -14.72 49.93
CA VAL A 66 27.64 -15.10 51.23
C VAL A 66 28.08 -13.85 51.97
N THR A 67 27.48 -13.62 53.12
CA THR A 67 27.73 -12.51 54.04
C THR A 67 29.18 -12.53 54.54
N ASP A 68 30.07 -11.80 53.88
CA ASP A 68 31.37 -11.41 54.43
C ASP A 68 31.45 -9.88 54.52
N VAL A 69 31.48 -9.36 55.74
CA VAL A 69 31.21 -7.93 56.06
C VAL A 69 32.40 -7.02 55.69
N SER A 70 33.50 -7.56 55.17
CA SER A 70 34.70 -6.81 54.81
C SER A 70 34.88 -6.53 53.31
N MET A 71 33.98 -7.00 52.45
CA MET A 71 33.99 -6.67 51.01
C MET A 71 32.57 -6.33 50.53
N ILE A 72 32.02 -5.22 51.03
CA ILE A 72 30.88 -4.56 50.38
C ILE A 72 31.43 -3.90 49.10
N ASN A 73 31.61 -4.70 48.06
CA ASN A 73 31.65 -4.18 46.71
C ASN A 73 30.21 -3.82 46.36
N THR A 74 29.88 -2.53 46.35
CA THR A 74 28.57 -2.08 45.85
C THR A 74 28.44 -2.59 44.42
N PRO A 75 27.48 -3.47 44.11
CA PRO A 75 27.38 -4.03 42.78
C PRO A 75 27.02 -2.92 41.80
N GLU A 76 27.99 -2.45 41.01
CA GLU A 76 27.73 -1.72 39.75
C GLU A 76 27.25 -2.71 38.68
N THR A 77 26.20 -3.45 38.98
CA THR A 77 25.39 -4.13 37.96
C THR A 77 24.25 -3.20 37.59
N ALA A 78 24.57 -2.17 36.81
CA ALA A 78 23.53 -1.44 36.09
C ALA A 78 23.12 -2.31 34.90
N PHE A 79 21.87 -2.78 34.89
CA PHE A 79 21.31 -3.35 33.67
C PHE A 79 21.26 -2.26 32.60
N ASP A 80 21.72 -2.57 31.39
CA ASP A 80 21.60 -1.66 30.25
C ASP A 80 20.12 -1.41 29.91
N ILE A 81 19.81 -0.24 29.36
CA ILE A 81 18.44 0.12 28.99
C ILE A 81 18.06 -0.61 27.71
N ILE A 82 17.00 -1.42 27.79
CA ILE A 82 16.33 -1.95 26.60
C ILE A 82 15.51 -0.83 25.97
N THR A 83 15.84 -0.45 24.74
CA THR A 83 15.08 0.54 23.97
C THR A 83 14.11 -0.13 23.00
N ALA A 84 12.93 0.46 22.81
CA ALA A 84 12.00 0.05 21.77
C ALA A 84 12.47 0.57 20.40
N VAL A 85 12.31 -0.26 19.36
CA VAL A 85 12.58 0.13 17.97
C VAL A 85 11.35 0.85 17.43
N MET A 86 11.57 2.02 16.82
CA MET A 86 10.50 2.75 16.13
C MET A 86 9.96 1.91 14.96
N PRO A 87 8.64 1.88 14.74
CA PRO A 87 8.09 1.15 13.62
C PRO A 87 8.52 1.76 12.28
N ASN A 88 8.67 0.91 11.28
CA ASN A 88 8.89 1.31 9.90
C ASN A 88 7.61 1.94 9.31
N LEU A 89 7.79 2.78 8.29
CA LEU A 89 6.71 3.47 7.58
C LEU A 89 6.68 3.00 6.12
N ILE A 90 5.49 2.73 5.60
CA ILE A 90 5.26 2.21 4.25
C ILE A 90 4.31 3.07 3.41
N ALA A 91 3.72 4.13 3.98
CA ALA A 91 2.71 4.93 3.28
C ALA A 91 3.18 5.44 1.91
N ASN A 92 4.42 5.91 1.80
CA ASN A 92 4.97 6.46 0.55
C ASN A 92 5.03 5.44 -0.61
N ASP A 93 5.04 4.14 -0.30
CA ASP A 93 5.10 3.08 -1.30
C ASP A 93 3.70 2.66 -1.80
N ILE A 94 2.66 2.89 -0.99
CA ILE A 94 1.28 2.43 -1.27
C ILE A 94 0.33 3.53 -1.72
N VAL A 95 0.63 4.81 -1.43
CA VAL A 95 -0.21 5.95 -1.84
C VAL A 95 0.53 7.01 -2.66
N SER A 96 -0.23 7.85 -3.36
CA SER A 96 0.28 9.04 -4.02
C SER A 96 0.58 10.13 -2.99
N VAL A 97 1.78 10.70 -3.04
CA VAL A 97 2.16 11.84 -2.19
C VAL A 97 2.10 13.12 -3.01
N GLN A 98 1.21 14.04 -2.63
CA GLN A 98 1.02 15.32 -3.33
C GLN A 98 1.00 16.49 -2.33
N PRO A 99 2.14 17.17 -2.13
CA PRO A 99 2.22 18.27 -1.17
C PRO A 99 1.23 19.40 -1.49
N LEU A 100 0.70 20.03 -0.44
CA LEU A 100 -0.19 21.19 -0.57
C LEU A 100 0.57 22.47 -0.29
N ASP A 101 0.38 23.49 -1.13
CA ASP A 101 0.87 24.86 -0.85
C ASP A 101 -0.06 25.66 0.06
N ARG A 102 -1.33 25.26 0.17
CA ARG A 102 -2.36 25.92 0.98
C ARG A 102 -3.17 24.89 1.77
N ARG A 103 -3.76 25.32 2.89
CA ARG A 103 -4.60 24.44 3.74
C ARG A 103 -5.77 23.81 3.01
N THR A 104 -6.28 24.48 1.98
CA THR A 104 -7.29 23.94 1.05
C THR A 104 -6.65 23.76 -0.31
N GLY A 105 -6.71 22.54 -0.83
CA GLY A 105 -6.29 22.20 -2.19
C GLY A 105 -7.47 21.68 -3.01
N GLN A 106 -7.24 21.53 -4.31
CA GLN A 106 -8.13 20.79 -5.20
C GLN A 106 -7.27 19.80 -5.97
N ILE A 107 -7.76 18.57 -6.12
CA ILE A 107 -7.14 17.57 -6.99
C ILE A 107 -7.93 17.56 -8.30
N PHE A 108 -7.25 17.73 -9.42
CA PHE A 108 -7.85 17.85 -10.74
C PHE A 108 -7.76 16.54 -11.52
N TYR A 109 -8.81 16.23 -12.28
CA TYR A 109 -8.89 15.07 -13.16
C TYR A 109 -9.42 15.48 -14.52
N LEU A 110 -8.87 14.85 -15.55
CA LEU A 110 -9.37 14.96 -16.91
C LEU A 110 -10.42 13.86 -17.15
N LYS A 111 -11.58 14.26 -17.67
CA LYS A 111 -12.61 13.37 -18.16
C LYS A 111 -12.88 13.66 -19.62
N PHE A 112 -12.89 12.60 -20.42
CA PHE A 112 -13.33 12.66 -21.81
C PHE A 112 -14.76 12.14 -21.87
N LYS A 113 -15.65 12.95 -22.44
CA LYS A 113 -17.08 12.66 -22.56
C LYS A 113 -17.46 12.59 -24.03
N TYR A 114 -18.40 11.72 -24.37
CA TYR A 114 -19.04 11.74 -25.68
C TYR A 114 -19.85 13.03 -25.80
N GLY A 115 -19.67 13.80 -26.87
CA GLY A 115 -20.34 15.10 -27.04
C GLY A 115 -21.76 14.95 -27.57
N THR A 116 -21.94 14.20 -28.66
CA THR A 116 -23.21 13.91 -29.30
C THR A 116 -23.77 12.55 -28.88
N LYS A 117 -25.10 12.41 -28.94
CA LYS A 117 -25.78 11.11 -28.74
C LYS A 117 -25.60 10.30 -30.02
N LYS A 118 -25.21 9.03 -29.92
CA LYS A 118 -25.14 8.11 -31.06
C LYS A 118 -25.64 6.72 -30.66
N GLY A 119 -26.82 6.36 -31.12
CA GLY A 119 -27.47 5.10 -30.76
C GLY A 119 -27.68 4.98 -29.24
N GLY A 120 -27.29 3.83 -28.69
CA GLY A 120 -27.28 3.59 -27.24
C GLY A 120 -26.33 4.48 -26.42
N ILE A 121 -25.41 5.23 -27.07
CA ILE A 121 -24.48 6.12 -26.38
C ILE A 121 -25.13 7.49 -26.17
N ALA A 122 -25.43 7.80 -24.91
CA ALA A 122 -25.98 9.09 -24.52
C ALA A 122 -24.95 10.22 -24.64
N ALA A 123 -25.41 11.41 -25.05
CA ALA A 123 -24.60 12.63 -25.00
C ALA A 123 -24.12 12.91 -23.57
N ASN A 124 -22.88 13.38 -23.43
CA ASN A 124 -22.17 13.64 -22.17
C ASN A 124 -21.89 12.40 -21.30
N SER A 125 -22.09 11.19 -21.82
CA SER A 125 -21.63 9.99 -21.13
C SER A 125 -20.10 9.91 -21.12
N ASP A 126 -19.55 9.28 -20.09
CA ASP A 126 -18.12 9.21 -19.83
C ASP A 126 -17.45 8.20 -20.81
N MET A 127 -16.56 8.69 -21.69
CA MET A 127 -15.79 7.86 -22.64
C MET A 127 -14.53 7.29 -21.99
N LEU A 128 -13.77 8.17 -21.34
CA LEU A 128 -12.54 7.83 -20.64
C LEU A 128 -12.49 8.63 -19.35
N THR A 129 -12.45 7.92 -18.22
CA THR A 129 -12.29 8.52 -16.90
C THR A 129 -11.13 7.89 -16.14
N SER A 130 -10.58 8.64 -15.19
CA SER A 130 -9.59 8.10 -14.25
C SER A 130 -10.16 7.03 -13.30
N SER A 131 -11.50 6.92 -13.20
CA SER A 131 -12.18 6.00 -12.28
C SER A 131 -12.53 4.65 -12.91
N SER A 132 -13.11 4.67 -14.11
CA SER A 132 -13.65 3.47 -14.80
C SER A 132 -12.86 3.09 -16.05
N GLY A 133 -11.88 3.91 -16.45
CA GLY A 133 -11.10 3.69 -17.66
C GLY A 133 -11.89 3.94 -18.94
N PHE A 134 -11.51 3.26 -20.02
CA PHE A 134 -12.09 3.43 -21.36
C PHE A 134 -13.31 2.52 -21.54
N ALA A 135 -14.43 3.08 -22.02
CA ALA A 135 -15.69 2.36 -22.19
C ALA A 135 -15.71 1.42 -23.41
N GLY A 136 -14.88 1.66 -24.44
CA GLY A 136 -14.72 0.72 -25.56
C GLY A 136 -15.89 0.62 -26.54
N ASN A 137 -16.70 1.68 -26.69
CA ASN A 137 -17.87 1.66 -27.58
C ASN A 137 -17.54 2.10 -29.02
N ASP A 138 -18.31 1.62 -30.02
CA ASP A 138 -18.18 1.94 -31.45
C ASP A 138 -18.72 3.33 -31.83
N TYR A 139 -18.15 4.37 -31.20
CA TYR A 139 -18.61 5.75 -31.37
C TYR A 139 -18.15 6.39 -32.69
N SER A 140 -17.00 6.00 -33.23
CA SER A 140 -16.44 6.58 -34.47
C SER A 140 -16.86 5.88 -35.76
N GLY A 141 -17.51 4.71 -35.67
CA GLY A 141 -17.89 3.91 -36.84
C GLY A 141 -19.10 4.46 -37.61
N GLU A 142 -19.45 3.80 -38.70
CA GLU A 142 -20.66 4.09 -39.51
C GLU A 142 -21.91 3.41 -38.96
N VAL A 143 -21.77 2.39 -38.12
CA VAL A 143 -22.88 1.65 -37.55
C VAL A 143 -23.45 2.39 -36.34
N ILE A 144 -24.76 2.46 -36.25
CA ILE A 144 -25.51 2.91 -35.09
C ILE A 144 -26.38 1.76 -34.62
N THR A 145 -26.26 1.38 -33.35
CA THR A 145 -27.04 0.32 -32.71
C THR A 145 -27.78 0.87 -31.49
N ASP A 146 -28.86 0.18 -31.09
CA ASP A 146 -29.60 0.43 -29.85
C ASP A 146 -30.19 1.85 -29.73
N GLU A 147 -30.54 2.49 -30.85
CA GLU A 147 -31.34 3.72 -30.79
C GLU A 147 -32.79 3.37 -30.47
N LEU A 148 -33.32 3.92 -29.38
CA LEU A 148 -34.73 3.77 -29.02
C LEU A 148 -35.62 4.59 -29.96
N ILE A 149 -36.56 3.93 -30.64
CA ILE A 149 -37.53 4.57 -31.55
C ILE A 149 -38.91 4.69 -30.92
N ALA A 150 -39.37 3.66 -30.20
CA ALA A 150 -40.67 3.64 -29.56
C ALA A 150 -40.67 2.79 -28.29
N SER A 151 -41.44 3.21 -27.28
CA SER A 151 -41.66 2.44 -26.05
C SER A 151 -42.70 1.34 -26.24
N ALA A 152 -42.61 0.27 -25.47
CA ALA A 152 -43.55 -0.84 -25.46
C ALA A 152 -45.01 -0.37 -25.26
N GLY A 153 -45.94 -0.93 -26.04
CA GLY A 153 -47.35 -0.53 -25.92
C GLY A 153 -48.29 -1.04 -27.01
N ALA A 154 -49.48 -0.43 -27.07
CA ALA A 154 -50.43 -0.64 -28.17
C ALA A 154 -49.83 -0.19 -29.51
N ALA A 155 -50.45 -0.55 -30.63
CA ALA A 155 -49.99 -0.12 -31.95
C ALA A 155 -49.88 1.41 -32.06
N GLN A 156 -48.79 1.91 -32.64
CA GLN A 156 -48.47 3.34 -32.69
C GLN A 156 -47.96 3.71 -34.09
N THR A 157 -48.36 4.88 -34.57
CA THR A 157 -47.72 5.55 -35.72
C THR A 157 -46.62 6.44 -35.18
N ILE A 158 -45.39 6.27 -35.69
CA ILE A 158 -44.19 6.96 -35.26
C ILE A 158 -43.64 7.78 -36.41
N ASP A 159 -43.64 9.10 -36.22
CA ASP A 159 -42.85 10.03 -37.02
C ASP A 159 -41.56 10.34 -36.24
N TYR A 160 -40.43 9.82 -36.72
CA TYR A 160 -39.13 10.02 -36.05
C TYR A 160 -38.05 10.40 -37.07
N ASP A 161 -37.24 11.42 -36.76
CA ASP A 161 -36.08 11.74 -37.58
C ASP A 161 -34.87 10.99 -37.02
N LEU A 162 -34.38 10.00 -37.77
CA LEU A 162 -33.17 9.27 -37.39
C LEU A 162 -31.96 10.22 -37.41
N PRO A 163 -31.20 10.31 -36.30
CA PRO A 163 -29.99 11.12 -36.28
C PRO A 163 -28.92 10.51 -37.20
N TYR A 164 -27.97 11.33 -37.66
CA TYR A 164 -26.91 10.92 -38.60
C TYR A 164 -27.39 10.49 -40.00
N ALA A 165 -28.03 11.42 -40.71
CA ALA A 165 -28.25 11.31 -42.16
C ALA A 165 -27.04 11.88 -42.95
N PRO A 166 -26.72 11.38 -44.15
CA PRO A 166 -27.46 10.41 -44.95
C PRO A 166 -27.21 8.94 -44.57
N ILE A 167 -28.27 8.13 -44.64
CA ILE A 167 -28.27 6.69 -44.29
C ILE A 167 -27.93 5.86 -45.54
N LYS A 168 -27.16 4.78 -45.39
CA LYS A 168 -26.90 3.84 -46.49
C LYS A 168 -28.18 3.06 -46.83
N PRO A 169 -28.61 3.02 -48.10
CA PRO A 169 -29.83 2.32 -48.49
C PRO A 169 -29.87 0.84 -48.09
N GLY A 170 -31.01 0.36 -47.59
CA GLY A 170 -31.24 -1.04 -47.27
C GLY A 170 -30.56 -1.57 -46.00
N THR A 171 -29.96 -0.71 -45.18
CA THR A 171 -29.20 -1.14 -43.98
C THR A 171 -30.02 -1.15 -42.69
N ILE A 172 -31.21 -0.55 -42.69
CA ILE A 172 -31.98 -0.33 -41.45
C ILE A 172 -32.69 -1.60 -41.01
N LYS A 173 -32.55 -1.90 -39.71
CA LYS A 173 -33.25 -2.99 -39.03
C LYS A 173 -33.90 -2.45 -37.76
N LEU A 174 -35.13 -2.86 -37.52
CA LEU A 174 -35.90 -2.55 -36.32
C LEU A 174 -36.16 -3.85 -35.57
N VAL A 175 -35.95 -3.84 -34.26
CA VAL A 175 -36.12 -5.01 -33.39
C VAL A 175 -36.88 -4.62 -32.14
N ALA A 176 -37.96 -5.35 -31.83
CA ALA A 176 -38.66 -5.31 -30.55
C ALA A 176 -38.90 -6.75 -30.07
N GLY A 177 -37.99 -7.25 -29.23
CA GLY A 177 -38.00 -8.65 -28.81
C GLY A 177 -37.83 -9.62 -29.99
N THR A 178 -38.86 -10.41 -30.29
CA THR A 178 -38.86 -11.35 -31.44
C THR A 178 -39.43 -10.74 -32.73
N LEU A 179 -40.06 -9.56 -32.64
CA LEU A 179 -40.61 -8.86 -33.79
C LEU A 179 -39.49 -8.07 -34.47
N THR A 180 -39.35 -8.25 -35.78
CA THR A 180 -38.35 -7.54 -36.58
C THR A 180 -38.99 -6.88 -37.79
N ALA A 181 -38.39 -5.79 -38.25
CA ALA A 181 -38.63 -5.23 -39.57
C ALA A 181 -37.32 -4.87 -40.24
N THR A 182 -37.22 -5.16 -41.52
CA THR A 182 -36.06 -4.87 -42.34
C THR A 182 -36.44 -3.92 -43.45
N ASP A 183 -35.59 -2.95 -43.69
CA ASP A 183 -35.69 -2.03 -44.80
C ASP A 183 -35.34 -2.72 -46.13
N THR A 184 -36.04 -2.34 -47.20
CA THR A 184 -35.74 -2.70 -48.58
C THR A 184 -35.64 -1.42 -49.40
N ASP A 185 -34.48 -1.21 -50.02
CA ASP A 185 -34.23 -0.07 -50.90
C ASP A 185 -35.10 -0.15 -52.16
N ASN A 186 -35.89 0.90 -52.41
CA ASN A 186 -36.75 1.00 -53.58
C ASN A 186 -36.03 1.57 -54.81
N GLY A 187 -34.77 2.02 -54.66
CA GLY A 187 -33.96 2.58 -55.74
C GLY A 187 -34.32 4.01 -56.13
N ASP A 188 -35.16 4.69 -55.35
CA ASP A 188 -35.60 6.08 -55.55
C ASP A 188 -35.12 7.03 -54.43
N GLY A 189 -34.23 6.57 -53.56
CA GLY A 189 -33.77 7.31 -52.39
C GLY A 189 -34.68 7.16 -51.17
N THR A 190 -35.70 6.30 -51.26
CA THR A 190 -36.53 5.87 -50.13
C THR A 190 -36.49 4.36 -49.94
N GLY A 191 -36.72 3.94 -48.71
CA GLY A 191 -36.85 2.54 -48.32
C GLY A 191 -38.26 2.21 -47.85
N THR A 192 -38.67 0.95 -47.95
CA THR A 192 -39.91 0.45 -47.34
C THR A 192 -39.63 -0.65 -46.34
N PHE A 193 -40.31 -0.60 -45.19
CA PHE A 193 -40.15 -1.61 -44.16
C PHE A 193 -41.09 -2.78 -44.38
N SER A 194 -40.54 -3.99 -44.24
CA SER A 194 -41.31 -5.23 -44.22
C SER A 194 -40.90 -6.10 -43.03
N GLY A 195 -41.87 -6.75 -42.39
CA GLY A 195 -41.62 -7.59 -41.23
C GLY A 195 -42.83 -7.76 -40.33
N THR A 196 -42.66 -8.53 -39.27
CA THR A 196 -43.72 -8.81 -38.27
C THR A 196 -43.91 -7.67 -37.28
N LEU A 197 -42.94 -6.74 -37.19
CA LEU A 197 -43.02 -5.56 -36.33
C LEU A 197 -43.92 -4.45 -36.90
N VAL A 198 -44.16 -4.45 -38.21
CA VAL A 198 -44.87 -3.39 -38.92
C VAL A 198 -46.32 -3.79 -39.22
N SER A 199 -47.29 -2.92 -38.93
CA SER A 199 -48.70 -3.17 -39.20
C SER A 199 -49.23 -2.38 -40.41
N GLY A 200 -49.46 -3.08 -41.54
CA GLY A 200 -50.46 -2.72 -42.57
C GLY A 200 -50.24 -1.47 -43.45
N THR A 201 -50.17 -1.71 -44.78
CA THR A 201 -50.11 -0.76 -45.91
C THR A 201 -48.80 0.02 -46.05
N ALA A 202 -48.10 -0.16 -47.18
CA ALA A 202 -46.76 0.36 -47.47
C ALA A 202 -46.63 1.90 -47.49
N SER A 203 -47.72 2.65 -47.33
CA SER A 203 -47.71 4.12 -47.45
C SER A 203 -47.20 4.84 -46.21
N ASN A 204 -47.23 4.19 -45.04
CA ASN A 204 -46.82 4.75 -43.73
C ASN A 204 -45.62 3.98 -43.13
N ASN A 205 -44.84 3.30 -43.97
CA ASN A 205 -43.73 2.44 -43.55
C ASN A 205 -42.53 2.71 -44.43
N SER A 206 -42.10 3.97 -44.42
CA SER A 206 -41.09 4.48 -45.34
C SER A 206 -39.98 5.22 -44.60
N ILE A 207 -38.79 5.16 -45.19
CA ILE A 207 -37.64 5.94 -44.77
C ILE A 207 -37.14 6.77 -45.94
N ASN A 208 -36.77 8.03 -45.68
CA ASN A 208 -36.00 8.82 -46.63
C ASN A 208 -34.51 8.79 -46.25
N TYR A 209 -33.66 8.19 -47.09
CA TYR A 209 -32.23 8.00 -46.77
C TYR A 209 -31.44 9.32 -46.67
N SER A 210 -31.85 10.38 -47.35
CA SER A 210 -31.14 11.67 -47.33
C SER A 210 -31.46 12.52 -46.10
N SER A 211 -32.67 12.41 -45.56
CA SER A 211 -33.13 13.22 -44.42
C SER A 211 -33.22 12.44 -43.11
N GLY A 212 -33.24 11.10 -43.17
CA GLY A 212 -33.46 10.26 -41.99
C GLY A 212 -34.91 10.23 -41.50
N ALA A 213 -35.84 10.88 -42.21
CA ALA A 213 -37.26 10.91 -41.84
C ALA A 213 -37.87 9.52 -41.97
N LEU A 214 -38.22 8.94 -40.82
CA LEU A 214 -38.78 7.61 -40.64
C LEU A 214 -40.26 7.74 -40.26
N ASP A 215 -41.12 7.16 -41.09
CA ASP A 215 -42.55 7.00 -40.82
C ASP A 215 -42.84 5.50 -40.70
N LEU A 216 -43.39 5.10 -39.55
CA LEU A 216 -43.64 3.70 -39.20
C LEU A 216 -44.98 3.52 -38.49
N ASP A 217 -45.76 2.55 -38.96
CA ASP A 217 -46.87 1.97 -38.21
C ASP A 217 -46.41 0.70 -37.48
N ILE A 218 -46.09 0.83 -36.20
CA ILE A 218 -45.59 -0.26 -35.34
C ILE A 218 -46.78 -1.05 -34.78
N ALA A 219 -46.73 -2.37 -34.91
CA ALA A 219 -47.70 -3.28 -34.29
C ALA A 219 -47.58 -3.26 -32.75
N SER A 220 -48.58 -3.76 -32.02
CA SER A 220 -48.49 -3.81 -30.55
C SER A 220 -47.30 -4.66 -30.08
N THR A 221 -46.39 -4.07 -29.29
CA THR A 221 -45.18 -4.73 -28.78
C THR A 221 -45.20 -4.82 -27.25
N THR A 222 -44.61 -5.87 -26.69
CA THR A 222 -44.39 -6.02 -25.24
C THR A 222 -43.05 -5.48 -24.77
N GLU A 223 -42.14 -5.20 -25.70
CA GLU A 223 -40.79 -4.68 -25.48
C GLU A 223 -40.59 -3.37 -26.26
N ASP A 224 -39.62 -2.58 -25.84
CA ASP A 224 -39.22 -1.35 -26.54
C ASP A 224 -38.63 -1.67 -27.92
N THR A 225 -38.84 -0.76 -28.87
CA THR A 225 -38.37 -0.92 -30.26
C THR A 225 -37.07 -0.16 -30.46
N TYR A 226 -36.03 -0.88 -30.89
CA TYR A 226 -34.71 -0.33 -31.19
C TYR A 226 -34.42 -0.39 -32.69
N ALA A 227 -33.68 0.60 -33.19
CA ALA A 227 -33.19 0.67 -34.56
C ALA A 227 -31.67 0.47 -34.65
N GLU A 228 -31.26 -0.22 -35.71
CA GLU A 228 -29.88 -0.39 -36.16
C GLU A 228 -29.79 0.10 -37.62
N TRP A 229 -28.81 0.95 -37.94
CA TRP A 229 -28.55 1.38 -39.32
C TRP A 229 -27.09 1.78 -39.53
N GLU A 230 -26.70 1.91 -40.80
CA GLU A 230 -25.41 2.47 -41.19
C GLU A 230 -25.60 3.82 -41.90
N TYR A 231 -24.82 4.83 -41.52
CA TYR A 231 -24.77 6.12 -42.23
C TYR A 231 -23.51 6.20 -43.10
N ASP A 232 -23.56 6.98 -44.19
CA ASP A 232 -22.44 7.09 -45.12
C ASP A 232 -21.46 8.18 -44.68
N LEU A 233 -20.30 7.78 -44.15
CA LEU A 233 -19.25 8.73 -43.74
C LEU A 233 -18.47 9.31 -44.92
N ASN A 234 -18.66 8.78 -46.14
CA ASN A 234 -18.00 9.32 -47.33
C ASN A 234 -18.69 10.58 -47.85
N ASP A 235 -19.91 10.87 -47.40
CA ASP A 235 -20.59 12.12 -47.73
C ASP A 235 -19.96 13.30 -46.95
N PRO A 236 -19.53 14.39 -47.62
CA PRO A 236 -18.97 15.57 -46.96
C PRO A 236 -19.90 16.24 -45.92
N ASN A 237 -21.21 16.02 -46.01
CA ASN A 237 -22.19 16.62 -45.11
C ASN A 237 -22.63 15.68 -43.98
N ALA A 238 -22.10 14.45 -43.93
CA ALA A 238 -22.42 13.51 -42.87
C ALA A 238 -21.98 14.09 -41.50
N PRO A 239 -22.88 14.13 -40.50
CA PRO A 239 -22.53 14.64 -39.19
C PRO A 239 -21.52 13.70 -38.53
N VAL A 240 -20.45 14.28 -38.00
CA VAL A 240 -19.40 13.55 -37.28
C VAL A 240 -19.61 13.68 -35.77
N SER A 241 -19.32 12.60 -35.06
CA SER A 241 -19.45 12.59 -33.60
C SER A 241 -18.25 13.25 -32.93
N ASP A 242 -18.48 14.00 -31.86
CA ASP A 242 -17.46 14.77 -31.15
C ASP A 242 -17.13 14.19 -29.77
N ILE A 243 -15.94 14.50 -29.27
CA ILE A 243 -15.48 14.14 -27.93
C ILE A 243 -15.13 15.44 -27.21
N ASN A 244 -15.72 15.63 -26.04
CA ASN A 244 -15.51 16.79 -25.21
C ASN A 244 -14.57 16.46 -24.05
N VAL A 245 -13.65 17.39 -23.75
CA VAL A 245 -12.75 17.27 -22.59
C VAL A 245 -13.26 18.19 -21.49
N SER A 246 -13.44 17.64 -20.30
CA SER A 246 -13.80 18.38 -19.11
C SER A 246 -12.79 18.14 -17.99
N VAL A 247 -12.49 19.19 -17.23
CA VAL A 247 -11.65 19.09 -16.04
C VAL A 247 -12.59 19.14 -14.83
N GLU A 248 -12.57 18.08 -14.02
CA GLU A 248 -13.29 18.04 -12.75
C GLU A 248 -12.31 18.17 -11.59
N SER A 249 -12.73 18.80 -10.49
CA SER A 249 -11.88 18.97 -9.32
C SER A 249 -12.56 18.50 -8.05
N VAL A 250 -11.76 17.92 -7.15
CA VAL A 250 -12.20 17.45 -5.85
C VAL A 250 -11.48 18.26 -4.76
N PRO A 251 -12.21 19.04 -3.94
CA PRO A 251 -11.59 19.82 -2.89
C PRO A 251 -11.10 18.94 -1.74
N VAL A 252 -9.94 19.29 -1.19
CA VAL A 252 -9.33 18.62 -0.05
C VAL A 252 -8.91 19.66 0.99
N VAL A 253 -9.14 19.35 2.27
CA VAL A 253 -8.84 20.25 3.40
C VAL A 253 -7.90 19.57 4.37
N ALA A 254 -6.76 20.21 4.62
CA ALA A 254 -5.73 19.69 5.51
C ALA A 254 -6.12 19.85 6.99
N ARG A 255 -5.95 18.79 7.78
CA ARG A 255 -6.23 18.74 9.21
C ARG A 255 -4.95 18.67 10.03
N PRO A 256 -4.88 19.35 11.19
CA PRO A 256 -3.72 19.28 12.05
C PRO A 256 -3.73 18.03 12.94
N ARG A 257 -2.56 17.43 13.15
CA ARG A 257 -2.27 16.45 14.20
C ARG A 257 -1.14 17.00 15.07
N LYS A 258 -1.32 16.93 16.39
CA LYS A 258 -0.41 17.59 17.35
C LYS A 258 -0.16 16.68 18.55
N LEU A 259 1.07 16.67 19.02
CA LEU A 259 1.48 15.96 20.23
C LEU A 259 2.42 16.86 21.04
N LYS A 260 2.43 16.71 22.35
CA LYS A 260 3.38 17.42 23.24
C LYS A 260 4.07 16.40 24.12
N SER A 261 5.35 16.63 24.37
CA SER A 261 6.09 15.89 25.37
C SER A 261 6.49 16.80 26.52
N LEU A 262 6.47 16.23 27.73
CA LEU A 262 6.91 16.87 28.96
C LEU A 262 7.81 15.91 29.72
N TYR A 263 8.95 16.40 30.20
CA TYR A 263 9.83 15.67 31.09
C TYR A 263 10.37 16.59 32.19
N MET A 264 10.75 16.02 33.34
CA MET A 264 11.39 16.76 34.43
C MET A 264 12.89 16.86 34.18
N PHE A 265 13.49 18.00 34.54
CA PHE A 265 14.93 18.20 34.43
C PHE A 265 15.73 17.17 35.25
N ASP A 266 15.30 16.87 36.48
CA ASP A 266 16.01 15.92 37.36
C ASP A 266 16.06 14.51 36.74
N THR A 267 14.96 14.06 36.14
CA THR A 267 14.90 12.77 35.43
C THR A 267 15.80 12.76 34.19
N ALA A 268 15.87 13.87 33.46
CA ALA A 268 16.77 13.98 32.31
C ALA A 268 18.25 13.99 32.75
N TYR A 269 18.56 14.62 33.89
CA TYR A 269 19.89 14.62 34.46
C TYR A 269 20.31 13.23 34.92
N ASP A 270 19.43 12.53 35.64
CA ASP A 270 19.67 11.16 36.11
C ASP A 270 19.86 10.19 34.92
N LEU A 271 18.99 10.26 33.91
CA LEU A 271 19.13 9.45 32.70
C LEU A 271 20.49 9.68 32.01
N LYS A 272 20.94 10.93 31.98
CA LYS A 272 22.20 11.31 31.34
C LYS A 272 23.41 10.85 32.14
N VAL A 273 23.39 10.94 33.47
CA VAL A 273 24.50 10.51 34.32
C VAL A 273 24.58 8.99 34.38
N SER A 274 23.45 8.31 34.56
CA SER A 274 23.42 6.85 34.71
C SER A 274 23.62 6.10 33.39
N PHE A 275 23.08 6.60 32.28
CA PHE A 275 23.04 5.85 31.00
C PHE A 275 23.70 6.58 29.82
N GLY A 276 24.19 7.81 30.01
CA GLY A 276 24.77 8.61 28.93
C GLY A 276 23.77 9.05 27.85
N LEU A 277 22.47 8.85 28.07
CA LEU A 277 21.41 9.12 27.11
C LEU A 277 20.84 10.53 27.28
N ASP A 278 20.61 11.21 26.15
CA ASP A 278 19.91 12.49 26.16
C ASP A 278 18.40 12.28 26.02
N MET A 279 17.68 12.64 27.09
CA MET A 279 16.21 12.56 27.16
C MET A 279 15.53 13.34 26.03
N ASP A 280 16.08 14.48 25.61
CA ASP A 280 15.48 15.31 24.55
C ASP A 280 15.50 14.58 23.20
N THR A 281 16.62 13.93 22.90
CA THR A 281 16.79 13.17 21.65
C THR A 281 15.87 11.94 21.62
N ILE A 282 15.76 11.22 22.75
CA ILE A 282 14.88 10.04 22.87
C ILE A 282 13.43 10.42 22.65
N ILE A 283 12.96 11.44 23.37
CA ILE A 283 11.58 11.92 23.27
C ILE A 283 11.29 12.44 21.87
N MET A 284 12.22 13.16 21.26
CA MET A 284 12.06 13.66 19.90
C MET A 284 11.87 12.51 18.91
N LYS A 285 12.71 11.47 19.00
CA LYS A 285 12.60 10.29 18.14
C LYS A 285 11.29 9.53 18.38
N ALA A 286 10.95 9.27 19.64
CA ALA A 286 9.72 8.56 20.02
C ALA A 286 8.47 9.30 19.56
N THR A 287 8.39 10.60 19.85
CA THR A 287 7.22 11.42 19.52
C THR A 287 7.05 11.59 18.00
N SER A 288 8.16 11.76 17.27
CA SER A 288 8.10 11.95 15.82
C SER A 288 7.63 10.70 15.09
N GLY A 289 8.12 9.51 15.48
CA GLY A 289 7.65 8.30 14.82
C GLY A 289 6.33 7.76 15.37
N GLU A 290 5.86 8.16 16.55
CA GLU A 290 4.46 7.93 16.92
C GLU A 290 3.52 8.64 15.95
N ILE A 291 3.77 9.94 15.67
CA ILE A 291 3.00 10.69 14.68
C ILE A 291 3.07 10.01 13.31
N GLY A 292 4.25 9.55 12.88
CA GLY A 292 4.42 8.83 11.62
C GLY A 292 3.60 7.53 11.59
N PHE A 293 3.70 6.73 12.64
CA PHE A 293 3.00 5.45 12.76
C PHE A 293 1.49 5.60 12.76
N GLU A 294 0.97 6.61 13.47
CA GLU A 294 -0.47 6.89 13.47
C GLU A 294 -0.97 7.31 12.08
N ILE A 295 -0.21 8.13 11.34
CA ILE A 295 -0.57 8.54 9.97
C ILE A 295 -0.59 7.32 9.05
N ASP A 296 0.44 6.48 9.11
CA ASP A 296 0.53 5.28 8.28
C ASP A 296 -0.63 4.31 8.56
N ASN A 297 -0.92 4.01 9.84
CA ASN A 297 -2.04 3.16 10.22
C ASN A 297 -3.40 3.77 9.83
N GLU A 298 -3.54 5.09 9.91
CA GLU A 298 -4.74 5.79 9.46
C GLU A 298 -4.97 5.60 7.94
N ILE A 299 -3.93 5.82 7.12
CA ILE A 299 -4.00 5.62 5.66
C ILE A 299 -4.35 4.17 5.34
N MET A 300 -3.66 3.23 5.98
CA MET A 300 -3.85 1.80 5.77
C MET A 300 -5.27 1.31 6.12
N THR A 301 -5.81 1.77 7.25
CA THR A 301 -7.17 1.45 7.68
C THR A 301 -8.20 2.06 6.73
N ASP A 302 -7.98 3.30 6.27
CA ASP A 302 -8.84 3.91 5.26
C ASP A 302 -8.86 3.10 3.97
N LEU A 303 -7.70 2.63 3.48
CA LEU A 303 -7.61 1.84 2.26
C LEU A 303 -8.43 0.54 2.36
N LEU A 304 -8.39 -0.11 3.52
CA LEU A 304 -9.19 -1.32 3.77
C LEU A 304 -10.70 -1.04 3.73
N ASN A 305 -11.13 0.06 4.33
CA ASN A 305 -12.55 0.43 4.40
C ASN A 305 -13.12 0.96 3.06
N VAL A 306 -12.26 1.44 2.17
CA VAL A 306 -12.66 2.07 0.91
C VAL A 306 -12.77 1.03 -0.21
N ALA A 307 -12.11 -0.12 -0.10
CA ALA A 307 -12.16 -1.17 -1.09
C ALA A 307 -13.61 -1.64 -1.34
N PRO A 308 -14.15 -1.52 -2.57
CA PRO A 308 -15.55 -1.82 -2.86
C PRO A 308 -15.85 -3.31 -2.98
N ASN A 309 -14.86 -4.12 -3.36
CA ASN A 309 -15.02 -5.54 -3.63
C ASN A 309 -14.20 -6.36 -2.63
N ASN A 310 -14.74 -7.51 -2.25
CA ASN A 310 -14.08 -8.46 -1.37
C ASN A 310 -14.17 -9.88 -1.96
N ILE A 311 -13.02 -10.54 -2.06
CA ILE A 311 -12.88 -11.95 -2.45
C ILE A 311 -12.69 -12.78 -1.19
N ASN A 312 -13.37 -13.91 -1.09
CA ASN A 312 -13.24 -14.83 0.04
C ASN A 312 -12.40 -16.03 -0.36
N TRP A 313 -11.41 -16.38 0.46
CA TRP A 313 -10.63 -17.60 0.29
C TRP A 313 -10.64 -18.41 1.58
N ASP A 314 -11.04 -19.67 1.49
CA ASP A 314 -11.06 -20.57 2.63
C ASP A 314 -9.64 -21.03 2.99
N TYR A 315 -9.30 -21.01 4.28
CA TYR A 315 -7.98 -21.48 4.73
C TYR A 315 -7.83 -23.01 4.63
N ASN A 316 -8.93 -23.74 4.75
CA ASN A 316 -8.97 -25.20 4.79
C ASN A 316 -9.55 -25.76 3.48
N PRO A 317 -8.98 -26.86 2.94
CA PRO A 317 -9.47 -27.46 1.71
C PRO A 317 -10.91 -27.98 1.87
N PRO A 318 -11.72 -27.92 0.80
CA PRO A 318 -13.14 -28.32 0.84
C PRO A 318 -13.33 -29.83 1.06
N TYR A 319 -12.33 -30.66 0.79
CA TYR A 319 -12.39 -32.12 0.96
C TYR A 319 -11.17 -32.68 1.70
N ARG A 320 -11.40 -33.68 2.57
CA ARG A 320 -10.32 -34.42 3.24
C ARG A 320 -9.55 -35.27 2.23
N GLY A 321 -8.24 -35.06 2.16
CA GLY A 321 -7.32 -35.85 1.34
C GLY A 321 -6.52 -35.05 0.30
N MET A 322 -6.86 -33.78 0.09
CA MET A 322 -6.06 -32.87 -0.75
C MET A 322 -4.77 -32.47 -0.03
N GLU A 323 -3.67 -32.38 -0.77
CA GLU A 323 -2.40 -31.89 -0.22
C GLU A 323 -2.53 -30.41 0.16
N ILE A 324 -2.22 -30.08 1.41
CA ILE A 324 -2.35 -28.71 1.94
C ILE A 324 -1.47 -27.73 1.16
N LYS A 325 -0.32 -28.19 0.65
CA LYS A 325 0.59 -27.36 -0.13
C LYS A 325 -0.03 -26.95 -1.47
N GLU A 326 -0.61 -27.89 -2.20
CA GLU A 326 -1.30 -27.63 -3.47
C GLU A 326 -2.53 -26.74 -3.24
N TYR A 327 -3.31 -27.01 -2.19
CA TYR A 327 -4.45 -26.17 -1.86
C TYR A 327 -4.05 -24.72 -1.58
N ARG A 328 -2.95 -24.50 -0.86
CA ARG A 328 -2.45 -23.14 -0.60
C ARG A 328 -2.05 -22.40 -1.87
N LEU A 329 -1.71 -23.08 -2.97
CA LEU A 329 -1.44 -22.40 -4.24
C LEU A 329 -2.70 -21.72 -4.81
N THR A 330 -3.90 -22.24 -4.53
CA THR A 330 -5.17 -21.59 -4.93
C THR A 330 -5.35 -20.19 -4.31
N PHE A 331 -4.59 -19.88 -3.26
CA PHE A 331 -4.55 -18.55 -2.69
C PHE A 331 -3.97 -17.51 -3.68
N ILE A 332 -3.03 -17.93 -4.54
CA ILE A 332 -2.50 -17.09 -5.62
C ILE A 332 -3.61 -16.80 -6.64
N ASP A 333 -4.45 -17.79 -6.95
CA ASP A 333 -5.60 -17.60 -7.83
C ASP A 333 -6.60 -16.58 -7.25
N ALA A 334 -6.88 -16.63 -5.94
CA ALA A 334 -7.72 -15.64 -5.27
C ALA A 334 -7.13 -14.21 -5.32
N ILE A 335 -5.80 -14.07 -5.18
CA ILE A 335 -5.11 -12.79 -5.36
C ILE A 335 -5.22 -12.30 -6.81
N ASN A 336 -5.04 -13.20 -7.78
CA ASN A 336 -5.16 -12.88 -9.19
C ASN A 336 -6.60 -12.53 -9.58
N GLU A 337 -7.60 -13.16 -8.98
CA GLU A 337 -9.02 -12.78 -9.11
C GLU A 337 -9.28 -11.38 -8.58
N ALA A 338 -8.73 -11.04 -7.40
CA ALA A 338 -8.81 -9.69 -6.86
C ALA A 338 -8.13 -8.65 -7.79
N SER A 339 -6.98 -9.01 -8.35
CA SER A 339 -6.24 -8.19 -9.33
C SER A 339 -7.03 -7.98 -10.63
N ASN A 340 -7.65 -9.04 -11.15
CA ASN A 340 -8.50 -8.98 -12.34
C ASN A 340 -9.79 -8.20 -12.10
N THR A 341 -10.33 -8.23 -10.88
CA THR A 341 -11.48 -7.40 -10.47
C THR A 341 -11.11 -5.92 -10.53
N ILE A 342 -9.91 -5.54 -10.06
CA ILE A 342 -9.38 -4.18 -10.19
C ILE A 342 -9.20 -3.80 -11.66
N LEU A 343 -8.65 -4.70 -12.49
CA LEU A 343 -8.50 -4.46 -13.92
C LEU A 343 -9.85 -4.31 -14.62
N ALA A 344 -10.83 -5.13 -14.27
CA ALA A 344 -12.17 -5.07 -14.85
C ALA A 344 -12.86 -3.75 -14.51
N ALA A 345 -12.66 -3.21 -13.31
CA ALA A 345 -13.26 -1.97 -12.85
C ALA A 345 -12.52 -0.70 -13.34
N THR A 346 -11.19 -0.75 -13.47
CA THR A 346 -10.37 0.42 -13.84
C THR A 346 -9.96 0.45 -15.31
N LYS A 347 -10.00 -0.69 -16.00
CA LYS A 347 -9.53 -0.92 -17.39
C LYS A 347 -8.11 -0.42 -17.68
N ARG A 348 -7.30 -0.19 -16.65
CA ARG A 348 -5.98 0.46 -16.77
C ARG A 348 -4.91 -0.19 -15.90
N TYR A 349 -5.28 -0.64 -14.70
CA TYR A 349 -4.32 -1.15 -13.74
C TYR A 349 -4.67 -2.54 -13.27
N GLU A 350 -3.63 -3.33 -13.05
CA GLU A 350 -3.68 -4.56 -12.27
C GLU A 350 -3.13 -4.30 -10.87
N GLY A 351 -3.38 -5.21 -9.93
CA GLY A 351 -2.78 -5.13 -8.60
C GLY A 351 -1.25 -5.16 -8.66
N THR A 352 -0.59 -4.29 -7.90
CA THR A 352 0.88 -4.17 -7.84
C THR A 352 1.46 -4.36 -6.43
N PHE A 353 0.66 -4.12 -5.39
CA PHE A 353 1.10 -4.32 -4.01
C PHE A 353 0.02 -5.00 -3.18
N ILE A 354 0.46 -5.64 -2.10
CA ILE A 354 -0.39 -6.34 -1.15
C ILE A 354 -0.02 -5.86 0.25
N VAL A 355 -1.01 -5.51 1.06
CA VAL A 355 -0.84 -5.30 2.50
C VAL A 355 -1.60 -6.40 3.23
N THR A 356 -0.90 -7.21 4.02
CA THR A 356 -1.44 -8.42 4.64
C THR A 356 -1.39 -8.37 6.17
N GLY A 357 -2.45 -8.90 6.79
CA GLY A 357 -2.48 -9.25 8.20
C GLY A 357 -1.66 -10.50 8.52
N LYS A 358 -1.77 -11.00 9.75
CA LYS A 358 -0.92 -12.11 10.23
C LYS A 358 -1.24 -13.45 9.56
N LEU A 359 -2.51 -13.81 9.35
CA LEU A 359 -2.88 -15.10 8.73
C LEU A 359 -2.53 -15.12 7.25
N GLY A 360 -2.83 -14.04 6.53
CA GLY A 360 -2.43 -13.91 5.12
C GLY A 360 -0.92 -14.01 4.93
N ALA A 361 -0.13 -13.39 5.81
CA ALA A 361 1.33 -13.52 5.79
C ALA A 361 1.78 -14.97 5.99
N ILE A 362 1.16 -15.74 6.90
CA ILE A 362 1.50 -17.16 7.12
C ILE A 362 1.28 -17.99 5.85
N VAL A 363 0.18 -17.73 5.13
CA VAL A 363 -0.13 -18.45 3.89
C VAL A 363 0.91 -18.10 2.83
N ILE A 364 1.17 -16.81 2.58
CA ILE A 364 2.14 -16.32 1.57
C ILE A 364 3.54 -16.85 1.85
N GLU A 365 3.99 -16.76 3.10
CA GLU A 365 5.30 -17.25 3.53
C GLU A 365 5.44 -18.78 3.39
N GLY A 366 4.31 -19.50 3.37
CA GLY A 366 4.22 -20.95 3.23
C GLY A 366 4.14 -21.47 1.79
N LEU A 367 3.99 -20.60 0.77
CA LEU A 367 3.87 -20.99 -0.64
C LEU A 367 5.18 -21.56 -1.23
N GLY A 368 6.30 -21.38 -0.53
CA GLY A 368 7.62 -21.83 -0.98
C GLY A 368 8.36 -20.78 -1.82
N LYS A 369 9.66 -21.02 -2.03
CA LYS A 369 10.56 -20.06 -2.70
C LYS A 369 10.26 -19.83 -4.18
N GLU A 370 9.56 -20.76 -4.82
CA GLU A 370 9.20 -20.68 -6.24
C GLU A 370 8.21 -19.53 -6.49
N HIS A 371 7.30 -19.31 -5.55
CA HIS A 371 6.23 -18.31 -5.68
C HIS A 371 6.53 -17.03 -4.86
N PHE A 372 7.22 -17.16 -3.73
CA PHE A 372 7.49 -16.03 -2.84
C PHE A 372 8.99 -15.87 -2.54
N THR A 373 9.55 -14.75 -3.01
CA THR A 373 10.92 -14.36 -2.71
C THR A 373 10.93 -13.42 -1.51
N ARG A 374 11.42 -13.93 -0.37
CA ARG A 374 11.59 -13.14 0.85
C ARG A 374 12.66 -12.09 0.66
N THR A 375 12.33 -10.85 0.99
CA THR A 375 13.33 -9.79 1.15
C THR A 375 13.67 -9.73 2.63
N SER A 376 14.94 -9.90 3.00
CA SER A 376 15.36 -9.70 4.39
C SER A 376 15.21 -8.22 4.72
N PRO A 377 14.37 -7.84 5.69
CA PRO A 377 14.42 -6.50 6.22
C PRO A 377 15.79 -6.32 6.89
N GLY A 378 16.53 -5.26 6.55
CA GLY A 378 17.81 -5.00 7.19
C GLY A 378 17.61 -4.63 8.65
N GLY A 379 17.70 -5.59 9.57
CA GLY A 379 17.67 -5.37 11.03
C GLY A 379 16.37 -5.79 11.74
N VAL A 380 16.19 -5.32 12.97
CA VAL A 380 15.00 -5.59 13.81
C VAL A 380 13.80 -4.86 13.23
N VAL A 381 12.72 -5.62 13.01
CA VAL A 381 11.57 -5.14 12.24
C VAL A 381 10.42 -4.79 13.17
N GLY A 382 10.31 -3.51 13.50
CA GLY A 382 9.13 -2.95 14.15
C GLY A 382 8.10 -2.51 13.11
N GLY A 383 6.83 -2.86 13.30
CA GLY A 383 5.72 -2.32 12.51
C GLY A 383 5.60 -2.82 11.06
N PRO A 384 4.90 -2.06 10.20
CA PRO A 384 4.69 -2.38 8.79
C PRO A 384 6.00 -2.46 8.02
N HIS A 385 6.24 -3.54 7.27
CA HIS A 385 7.47 -3.70 6.51
C HIS A 385 7.27 -4.54 5.26
N LEU A 386 8.16 -4.37 4.28
CA LEU A 386 8.22 -5.24 3.12
C LEU A 386 8.68 -6.64 3.53
N CYS A 387 7.84 -7.64 3.30
CA CYS A 387 8.12 -9.05 3.57
C CYS A 387 8.82 -9.72 2.38
N GLY A 388 8.47 -9.33 1.16
CA GLY A 388 9.03 -9.89 -0.06
C GLY A 388 8.22 -9.55 -1.31
N ILE A 389 8.50 -10.28 -2.38
CA ILE A 389 7.82 -10.17 -3.68
C ILE A 389 7.16 -11.52 -4.00
N LEU A 390 5.87 -11.50 -4.31
CA LEU A 390 5.07 -12.65 -4.73
C LEU A 390 4.93 -12.65 -6.26
N GLU A 391 5.19 -13.79 -6.90
CA GLU A 391 5.13 -13.98 -8.37
C GLU A 391 5.92 -12.95 -9.18
N GLU A 392 7.00 -12.40 -8.59
CA GLU A 392 7.80 -11.29 -9.16
C GLU A 392 6.99 -10.01 -9.49
N LYS A 393 5.70 -9.97 -9.12
CA LYS A 393 4.73 -8.93 -9.49
C LYS A 393 4.27 -8.12 -8.28
N TYR A 394 3.84 -8.80 -7.22
CA TYR A 394 3.21 -8.14 -6.07
C TYR A 394 4.21 -7.88 -4.96
N LYS A 395 4.38 -6.61 -4.57
CA LYS A 395 5.15 -6.25 -3.37
C LYS A 395 4.30 -6.52 -2.12
N VAL A 396 4.75 -7.43 -1.26
CA VAL A 396 4.01 -7.86 -0.07
C VAL A 396 4.50 -7.12 1.17
N TYR A 397 3.64 -6.30 1.75
CA TYR A 397 3.86 -5.61 3.01
C TYR A 397 3.09 -6.30 4.13
N LYS A 398 3.78 -6.56 5.24
CA LYS A 398 3.19 -7.16 6.45
C LYS A 398 2.98 -6.09 7.49
N ASN A 399 1.74 -5.89 7.94
CA ASN A 399 1.42 -4.98 9.04
C ASN A 399 0.86 -5.74 10.24
N PRO A 400 1.51 -5.71 11.41
CA PRO A 400 1.01 -6.35 12.63
C PRO A 400 -0.34 -5.83 13.15
N ASN A 401 -0.73 -4.60 12.78
CA ASN A 401 -1.95 -3.94 13.25
C ASN A 401 -3.15 -4.15 12.32
N TYR A 402 -2.97 -4.81 11.17
CA TYR A 402 -4.09 -5.18 10.31
C TYR A 402 -4.93 -6.28 10.99
N PRO A 403 -6.24 -6.35 10.68
CA PRO A 403 -7.02 -7.54 11.01
C PRO A 403 -6.30 -8.79 10.50
N ASP A 404 -6.28 -9.83 11.32
CA ASP A 404 -5.41 -10.99 11.07
C ASP A 404 -5.81 -11.76 9.79
N ASP A 405 -7.09 -11.74 9.45
CA ASP A 405 -7.76 -12.41 8.33
C ASP A 405 -7.81 -11.61 7.03
N MET A 406 -7.59 -10.30 7.09
CA MET A 406 -7.78 -9.41 5.94
C MET A 406 -6.48 -9.12 5.20
N ILE A 407 -6.63 -9.02 3.89
CA ILE A 407 -5.55 -8.71 2.95
C ILE A 407 -6.08 -7.66 1.98
N LEU A 408 -5.31 -6.61 1.77
CA LEU A 408 -5.60 -5.58 0.79
C LEU A 408 -4.72 -5.82 -0.44
N VAL A 409 -5.34 -6.01 -1.60
CA VAL A 409 -4.67 -5.95 -2.91
C VAL A 409 -4.92 -4.56 -3.48
N GLY A 410 -3.85 -3.84 -3.80
CA GLY A 410 -3.90 -2.49 -4.31
C GLY A 410 -3.16 -2.33 -5.63
N ALA A 411 -3.69 -1.47 -6.48
CA ALA A 411 -3.03 -1.01 -7.69
C ALA A 411 -2.41 0.38 -7.46
N ARG A 412 -1.20 0.54 -7.96
CA ARG A 412 -0.50 1.82 -8.09
C ARG A 412 0.38 1.77 -9.33
N GLY A 413 0.29 2.80 -10.16
CA GLY A 413 1.16 2.97 -11.33
C GLY A 413 2.56 3.45 -10.96
N GLU A 414 3.46 3.54 -11.95
CA GLU A 414 4.84 3.99 -11.72
C GLU A 414 4.91 5.48 -11.40
N MET A 415 4.04 6.29 -12.03
CA MET A 415 3.98 7.71 -11.78
C MET A 415 3.26 7.99 -10.47
N PHE A 416 3.74 8.97 -9.70
CA PHE A 416 3.15 9.29 -8.40
C PHE A 416 1.68 9.72 -8.47
N ILE A 417 1.20 10.24 -9.61
CA ILE A 417 -0.21 10.64 -9.79
C ILE A 417 -1.16 9.44 -9.96
N GLU A 418 -0.62 8.27 -10.25
CA GLU A 418 -1.36 7.07 -10.62
C GLU A 418 -1.68 6.18 -9.41
N ALA A 419 -2.39 6.73 -8.42
CA ALA A 419 -2.86 5.97 -7.26
C ALA A 419 -4.31 6.31 -6.92
N GLY A 420 -5.03 5.33 -6.37
CA GLY A 420 -6.42 5.49 -5.93
C GLY A 420 -6.58 6.32 -4.65
N TYR A 421 -5.49 6.64 -3.96
CA TYR A 421 -5.46 7.36 -2.70
C TYR A 421 -4.34 8.38 -2.69
N VAL A 422 -4.66 9.59 -2.22
CA VAL A 422 -3.73 10.71 -2.15
C VAL A 422 -3.52 11.11 -0.69
N TYR A 423 -2.25 11.10 -0.27
CA TYR A 423 -1.75 11.71 0.94
C TYR A 423 -1.08 13.04 0.60
N ALA A 424 -1.56 14.12 1.23
CA ALA A 424 -1.21 15.47 0.84
C ALA A 424 -0.66 16.26 2.03
N PRO A 425 0.66 16.19 2.32
CA PRO A 425 1.26 16.92 3.42
C PRO A 425 1.24 18.44 3.12
N TYR A 426 0.79 19.24 4.10
CA TYR A 426 0.84 20.70 4.05
C TYR A 426 1.99 21.24 4.92
N LEU A 427 2.05 20.78 6.16
CA LEU A 427 3.15 21.05 7.09
C LEU A 427 3.76 19.71 7.50
N PRO A 428 5.01 19.41 7.11
CA PRO A 428 5.75 18.27 7.63
C PRO A 428 5.85 18.31 9.16
N VAL A 429 6.29 17.21 9.78
CA VAL A 429 6.45 17.16 11.25
C VAL A 429 7.40 18.27 11.71
N PHE A 430 6.84 19.25 12.41
CA PHE A 430 7.56 20.37 12.99
C PHE A 430 7.64 20.19 14.50
N ALA A 431 8.84 20.27 15.05
CA ALA A 431 9.10 20.27 16.48
C ALA A 431 9.48 21.67 16.95
N THR A 432 8.91 22.12 18.07
CA THR A 432 9.30 23.40 18.69
C THR A 432 10.70 23.29 19.31
N GLN A 433 11.31 24.44 19.62
CA GLN A 433 12.47 24.45 20.53
C GLN A 433 12.06 23.94 21.92
N LEU A 434 13.02 23.39 22.67
CA LEU A 434 12.83 22.98 24.05
C LEU A 434 12.66 24.22 24.93
N LEU A 435 11.59 24.26 25.73
CA LEU A 435 11.34 25.35 26.68
C LEU A 435 11.25 24.77 28.09
N VAL A 436 12.04 25.30 29.02
CA VAL A 436 12.03 24.90 30.43
C VAL A 436 11.21 25.91 31.22
N ASP A 437 10.21 25.40 31.93
CA ASP A 437 9.32 26.20 32.78
C ASP A 437 9.95 26.50 34.16
N GLU A 438 9.36 27.41 34.94
CA GLU A 438 9.78 27.70 36.33
C GLU A 438 9.79 26.44 37.21
N ASN A 439 8.87 25.51 36.94
CA ASN A 439 8.79 24.20 37.60
C ASN A 439 9.80 23.16 37.06
N LEU A 440 10.84 23.57 36.33
CA LEU A 440 11.89 22.71 35.76
C LEU A 440 11.36 21.59 34.84
N LYS A 441 10.22 21.82 34.20
CA LYS A 441 9.63 20.92 33.20
C LYS A 441 10.13 21.32 31.81
N GLY A 442 10.87 20.43 31.15
CA GLY A 442 11.18 20.52 29.73
C GLY A 442 9.92 20.24 28.91
N LYS A 443 9.50 21.19 28.07
CA LYS A 443 8.31 21.10 27.22
C LYS A 443 8.72 21.20 25.75
N ARG A 444 8.18 20.29 24.93
CA ARG A 444 8.33 20.32 23.47
C ARG A 444 7.03 19.96 22.78
N GLY A 445 6.65 20.73 21.77
CA GLY A 445 5.47 20.49 20.95
C GLY A 445 5.83 19.96 19.56
N PHE A 446 4.96 19.12 19.02
CA PHE A 446 5.05 18.55 17.68
C PHE A 446 3.74 18.83 16.94
N CYS A 447 3.83 19.22 15.68
CA CYS A 447 2.67 19.47 14.83
C CYS A 447 2.96 18.99 13.41
N THR A 448 1.97 18.37 12.79
CA THR A 448 1.91 18.11 11.35
C THR A 448 0.54 18.51 10.85
N ILE A 449 0.43 18.91 9.59
CA ILE A 449 -0.84 19.22 8.96
C ILE A 449 -0.83 18.55 7.60
N TYR A 450 -1.84 17.72 7.35
CA TYR A 450 -1.95 16.96 6.11
C TYR A 450 -3.40 16.76 5.74
N ALA A 451 -3.63 16.46 4.46
CA ALA A 451 -4.92 16.08 3.94
C ALA A 451 -4.84 14.68 3.34
N LYS A 452 -5.98 14.01 3.28
CA LYS A 452 -6.10 12.66 2.73
C LYS A 452 -7.38 12.57 1.93
N LYS A 453 -7.33 11.91 0.76
CA LYS A 453 -8.51 11.77 -0.10
C LYS A 453 -8.43 10.49 -0.93
N THR A 454 -9.54 9.78 -0.97
CA THR A 454 -9.78 8.67 -1.90
C THR A 454 -10.20 9.24 -3.25
N VAL A 455 -9.44 8.88 -4.27
CA VAL A 455 -9.59 9.33 -5.66
C VAL A 455 -10.33 8.29 -6.49
N ASN A 456 -9.88 7.05 -6.38
CA ASN A 456 -10.49 5.91 -7.05
C ASN A 456 -10.47 4.70 -6.11
N ALA A 457 -11.63 4.37 -5.56
CA ALA A 457 -11.80 3.21 -4.69
C ALA A 457 -11.63 1.88 -5.44
N ASN A 458 -11.93 1.85 -6.74
CA ASN A 458 -11.88 0.64 -7.57
C ASN A 458 -10.45 0.13 -7.82
N MET A 459 -9.43 0.89 -7.42
CA MET A 459 -8.03 0.45 -7.44
C MET A 459 -7.65 -0.47 -6.27
N TYR A 460 -8.60 -0.77 -5.38
CA TYR A 460 -8.41 -1.57 -4.19
C TYR A 460 -9.42 -2.71 -4.15
N CYS A 461 -8.98 -3.89 -3.70
CA CYS A 461 -9.83 -5.05 -3.49
C CYS A 461 -9.34 -5.78 -2.24
N THR A 462 -10.24 -6.26 -1.40
CA THR A 462 -9.86 -7.05 -0.23
C THR A 462 -9.95 -8.54 -0.52
N VAL A 463 -9.07 -9.31 0.09
CA VAL A 463 -9.16 -10.77 0.17
C VAL A 463 -9.29 -11.14 1.63
N THR A 464 -10.37 -11.82 1.99
CA THR A 464 -10.62 -12.29 3.35
C THR A 464 -10.29 -13.78 3.44
N VAL A 465 -9.41 -14.13 4.38
CA VAL A 465 -9.05 -15.51 4.69
C VAL A 465 -10.05 -16.06 5.70
N ILE A 466 -10.92 -16.97 5.27
CA ILE A 466 -11.92 -17.58 6.12
C ILE A 466 -11.29 -18.80 6.81
N GLU A 467 -10.99 -18.66 8.10
CA GLU A 467 -10.63 -19.80 8.94
C GLU A 467 -11.93 -20.51 9.37
N ASN A 468 -12.33 -21.56 8.63
CA ASN A 468 -13.32 -22.52 9.13
C ASN A 468 -12.69 -23.35 10.25
N LYS A 469 -12.53 -22.77 11.44
CA LYS A 469 -12.21 -23.50 12.67
C LYS A 469 -13.45 -24.31 12.99
N SER A 470 -13.44 -25.59 12.63
CA SER A 470 -14.61 -26.46 12.69
C SER A 470 -15.41 -26.26 13.98
N THR A 471 -16.64 -25.75 13.87
CA THR A 471 -17.69 -26.25 14.76
C THR A 471 -17.72 -27.74 14.54
N ASN A 472 -17.25 -28.46 15.56
CA ASN A 472 -17.30 -29.91 15.68
C ASN A 472 -18.66 -30.40 15.14
N PRO A 473 -18.75 -31.23 14.08
CA PRO A 473 -19.99 -31.94 13.83
C PRO A 473 -20.12 -32.93 14.99
N ALA A 474 -20.86 -32.51 16.02
CA ALA A 474 -21.31 -33.40 17.07
C ALA A 474 -22.07 -34.55 16.40
N THR A 475 -21.45 -35.72 16.39
CA THR A 475 -22.13 -37.02 16.45
C THR A 475 -23.18 -37.02 17.54
#